data_AF-B7KLN1-F1
#
_entry.id   AF-B7KLN1-F1
#
_cell.length_a   1.000
_cell.length_b   1.000
_cell.length_c   1.000
_cell.angle_alpha   90.00
_cell.angle_beta   90.00
_cell.angle_gamma   90.00
#
_symmetry.space_group_name_H-M   'P 1'
#
loop_
_entity.id
_entity.type
_entity.pdbx_description
1 polymer ?
#
loop_
_entity_poly.entity_id
_entity_poly.type
_entity_poly.pdbx_seq_one_letter_code
_entity_poly.pdbx_strand_id
1 'polypeptide(L)'
;MQHLLYGLRGQAYIKKYRELFSSLREEIKLEFLQIVKQKQKFTRQDLGYLCIKFKIPVKVMDEWLPDISDRLYPTGTWERLQSRGCKAKDIGVEWE
;
A
#
# COMPACT_ATOMS: atom_id res chain seq x y z
N MET A 1 11.32 -0.63 -12.38
CA MET A 1 10.86 0.47 -11.51
C MET A 1 11.17 0.16 -10.06
N GLN A 2 11.74 1.07 -9.27
CA GLN A 2 12.02 0.86 -7.84
C GLN A 2 11.01 1.59 -6.94
N HIS A 3 10.72 1.02 -5.77
CA HIS A 3 9.91 1.66 -4.74
C HIS A 3 10.74 2.64 -3.89
N LEU A 4 10.08 3.58 -3.20
CA LEU A 4 10.74 4.68 -2.47
C LEU A 4 11.58 4.24 -1.26
N LEU A 5 11.37 3.02 -0.79
CA LEU A 5 12.11 2.40 0.31
C LEU A 5 13.22 1.43 -0.15
N TYR A 6 13.49 1.34 -1.46
CA TYR A 6 14.43 0.36 -2.01
C TYR A 6 15.85 0.60 -1.50
N GLY A 7 16.56 -0.48 -1.16
CA GLY A 7 17.94 -0.43 -0.67
C GLY A 7 18.13 0.15 0.74
N LEU A 8 17.08 0.71 1.37
CA LEU A 8 17.17 1.28 2.72
C LEU A 8 17.10 0.20 3.80
N ARG A 9 17.86 0.36 4.88
CA ARG A 9 17.88 -0.54 6.04
C ARG A 9 18.00 0.24 7.35
N GLY A 10 17.60 -0.40 8.46
CA GLY A 10 17.78 0.15 9.82
C GLY A 10 17.17 1.54 10.00
N GLN A 11 17.93 2.45 10.62
CA GLN A 11 17.46 3.80 10.93
C GLN A 11 17.08 4.62 9.68
N ALA A 12 17.80 4.45 8.57
CA ALA A 12 17.48 5.15 7.32
C ALA A 12 16.12 4.74 6.77
N TYR A 13 15.80 3.43 6.83
CA TYR A 13 14.47 2.93 6.48
C TYR A 13 13.39 3.53 7.37
N ILE A 14 13.59 3.50 8.70
CA ILE A 14 12.60 4.01 9.66
C ILE A 14 12.33 5.50 9.45
N LYS A 15 13.39 6.29 9.27
CA LYS A 15 13.27 7.73 9.01
C LYS A 15 12.46 7.98 7.73
N LYS A 16 12.85 7.35 6.61
CA LYS A 16 12.17 7.53 5.32
C LYS A 16 10.72 7.05 5.37
N TYR A 17 10.45 5.93 6.03
CA TYR A 17 9.10 5.41 6.24
C TYR A 17 8.20 6.45 6.91
N ARG A 18 8.66 7.07 8.01
CA ARG A 18 7.88 8.09 8.74
C ARG A 18 7.67 9.35 7.92
N GLU A 19 8.72 9.81 7.21
CA GLU A 19 8.62 10.94 6.29
C GLU A 19 7.57 10.69 5.21
N LEU A 20 7.66 9.55 4.52
CA LEU A 20 6.71 9.19 3.46
C LEU A 20 5.29 9.05 3.99
N PHE A 21 5.09 8.41 5.15
CA PHE A 21 3.77 8.33 5.77
C PHE A 21 3.20 9.72 6.02
N SER A 22 3.97 10.62 6.64
CA SER A 22 3.51 11.98 6.92
C SER A 22 3.20 12.78 5.64
N SER A 23 3.98 12.60 4.57
CA SER A 23 3.81 13.35 3.33
C SER A 23 2.68 12.80 2.45
N LEU A 24 2.50 11.48 2.41
CA LEU A 24 1.60 10.82 1.46
C LEU A 24 0.26 10.41 2.07
N ARG A 25 0.12 10.44 3.40
CA ARG A 25 -1.08 9.94 4.11
C ARG A 25 -2.38 10.46 3.54
N GLU A 26 -2.51 11.78 3.39
CA GLU A 26 -3.75 12.40 2.92
C GLU A 26 -4.05 12.08 1.46
N GLU A 27 -3.02 12.06 0.60
CA GLU A 27 -3.18 11.71 -0.82
C GLU A 27 -3.62 10.25 -0.98
N ILE A 28 -3.01 9.33 -0.23
CA ILE A 28 -3.40 7.91 -0.21
C ILE A 28 -4.83 7.76 0.30
N LYS A 29 -5.22 8.53 1.34
CA LYS A 29 -6.58 8.52 1.89
C LYS A 29 -7.60 8.92 0.85
N LEU A 30 -7.39 10.05 0.19
CA LEU A 30 -8.30 10.59 -0.82
C LEU A 30 -8.46 9.61 -1.98
N GLU A 31 -7.35 9.05 -2.45
CA GLU A 31 -7.39 8.07 -3.54
C GLU A 31 -8.16 6.80 -3.14
N PHE A 32 -7.89 6.26 -1.95
CA PHE A 32 -8.60 5.10 -1.43
C PHE A 32 -10.12 5.36 -1.34
N LEU A 33 -10.52 6.47 -0.74
CA LEU A 33 -11.93 6.84 -0.60
C LEU A 33 -12.60 7.04 -1.96
N GLN A 34 -11.89 7.62 -2.93
CA GLN A 34 -12.38 7.78 -4.30
C GLN A 34 -12.63 6.42 -4.97
N ILE A 35 -11.70 5.46 -4.84
CA ILE A 35 -11.86 4.11 -5.38
C ILE A 35 -13.06 3.42 -4.75
N VAL A 36 -13.18 3.47 -3.42
CA VAL A 36 -14.31 2.87 -2.69
C VAL A 36 -15.64 3.48 -3.14
N LYS A 37 -15.70 4.82 -3.27
CA LYS A 37 -16.90 5.53 -3.72
C LYS A 37 -17.30 5.14 -5.15
N GLN A 38 -16.34 4.93 -6.05
CA GLN A 38 -16.61 4.61 -7.45
C GLN A 38 -16.99 3.13 -7.65
N LYS A 39 -16.30 2.20 -6.96
CA LYS A 39 -16.40 0.76 -7.24
C LYS A 39 -17.28 0.00 -6.24
N GLN A 40 -17.79 0.65 -5.20
CA GLN A 40 -18.50 0.07 -4.04
C GLN A 40 -17.66 -0.93 -3.21
N LYS A 41 -16.66 -1.60 -3.80
CA LYS A 41 -15.78 -2.57 -3.15
C LYS A 41 -14.33 -2.35 -3.57
N PHE A 42 -13.44 -2.35 -2.59
CA PHE A 42 -12.00 -2.32 -2.80
C PHE A 42 -11.47 -3.73 -3.13
N THR A 43 -10.69 -3.85 -4.20
CA THR A 43 -10.16 -5.14 -4.69
C THR A 43 -8.65 -5.27 -4.49
N ARG A 44 -8.13 -6.49 -4.66
CA ARG A 44 -6.68 -6.72 -4.62
C ARG A 44 -5.92 -5.95 -5.71
N GLN A 45 -6.55 -5.71 -6.87
CA GLN A 45 -5.98 -4.91 -7.94
C GLN A 45 -5.92 -3.43 -7.57
N ASP A 46 -6.88 -2.93 -6.80
CA ASP A 46 -6.84 -1.55 -6.29
C ASP A 46 -5.70 -1.35 -5.28
N LEU A 47 -5.42 -2.36 -4.44
CA LEU A 47 -4.24 -2.36 -3.59
C LEU A 47 -2.95 -2.21 -4.41
N GLY A 48 -2.82 -3.02 -5.47
CA GLY A 48 -1.65 -2.96 -6.35
C GLY A 48 -1.53 -1.64 -7.09
N TYR A 49 -2.65 -1.07 -7.54
CA TYR A 49 -2.71 0.26 -8.14
C TYR A 49 -2.15 1.34 -7.19
N LEU A 50 -2.57 1.35 -5.92
CA LEU A 50 -2.05 2.31 -4.93
C LEU A 50 -0.53 2.12 -4.72
N CYS A 51 -0.06 0.87 -4.64
CA CYS A 51 1.36 0.57 -4.48
C CYS A 51 2.19 1.14 -5.63
N ILE A 52 1.75 0.95 -6.87
CA ILE A 52 2.45 1.47 -8.07
C ILE A 52 2.35 3.00 -8.13
N LYS A 53 1.16 3.57 -7.92
CA LYS A 53 0.92 5.03 -7.98
C LYS A 53 1.84 5.78 -7.02
N PHE A 54 1.89 5.33 -5.77
CA PHE A 54 2.68 5.99 -4.71
C PHE A 54 4.10 5.42 -4.57
N LYS A 55 4.47 4.41 -5.38
CA LYS A 55 5.76 3.71 -5.32
C LYS A 55 6.07 3.17 -3.92
N ILE A 56 5.07 2.58 -3.26
CA ILE A 56 5.16 2.02 -1.91
C ILE A 56 5.07 0.49 -1.98
N PRO A 57 5.92 -0.27 -1.24
CA PRO A 57 5.81 -1.73 -1.17
C PRO A 57 4.45 -2.18 -0.63
N VAL A 58 3.94 -3.31 -1.12
CA VAL A 58 2.62 -3.85 -0.72
C VAL A 58 2.48 -3.99 0.77
N LYS A 59 3.51 -4.51 1.45
CA LYS A 59 3.53 -4.67 2.90
C LYS A 59 3.32 -3.34 3.63
N VAL A 60 4.03 -2.29 3.19
CA VAL A 60 3.95 -0.96 3.82
C VAL A 60 2.59 -0.31 3.55
N MET A 61 2.07 -0.45 2.33
CA MET A 61 0.72 0.03 2.01
C MET A 61 -0.35 -0.71 2.83
N ASP A 62 -0.24 -2.02 3.01
CA ASP A 62 -1.16 -2.81 3.85
C ASP A 62 -1.10 -2.41 5.32
N GLU A 63 0.08 -2.07 5.83
CA GLU A 63 0.27 -1.53 7.19
C GLU A 63 -0.36 -0.14 7.34
N TRP A 64 -0.26 0.73 6.33
CA TRP A 64 -0.77 2.10 6.38
C TRP A 64 -2.29 2.19 6.21
N LEU A 65 -2.86 1.43 5.27
CA LEU A 65 -4.25 1.59 4.87
C LEU A 65 -5.27 1.48 6.02
N PRO A 66 -5.17 0.55 6.99
CA PRO A 66 -6.08 0.50 8.13
C PRO A 66 -6.16 1.82 8.91
N ASP A 67 -5.01 2.48 9.12
CA ASP A 67 -4.90 3.74 9.86
C ASP A 67 -5.34 4.95 9.03
N ILE A 68 -5.12 4.90 7.71
CA ILE A 68 -5.46 5.98 6.79
C ILE A 68 -6.95 5.96 6.43
N SER A 69 -7.55 4.78 6.31
CA SER A 69 -8.91 4.58 5.80
C SER A 69 -10.00 4.59 6.87
N ASP A 70 -9.72 5.06 8.08
CA ASP A 70 -10.65 5.01 9.22
C ASP A 70 -11.20 3.59 9.46
N ARG A 71 -10.33 2.57 9.30
CA ARG A 71 -10.63 1.13 9.39
C ARG A 71 -11.59 0.56 8.35
N LEU A 72 -11.87 1.27 7.25
CA LEU A 72 -12.60 0.70 6.11
C LEU A 72 -11.79 -0.41 5.42
N TYR A 73 -10.47 -0.29 5.40
CA TYR A 73 -9.57 -1.34 4.95
C TYR A 73 -9.24 -2.33 6.10
N PRO A 74 -9.53 -3.63 5.95
CA PRO A 74 -9.24 -4.59 7.01
C PRO A 74 -7.74 -4.83 7.19
N THR A 75 -7.27 -4.79 8.45
CA THR A 75 -5.89 -5.14 8.80
C THR A 75 -5.53 -6.56 8.33
N GLY A 76 -4.30 -6.72 7.86
CA GLY A 76 -3.74 -8.02 7.48
C GLY A 76 -4.28 -8.57 6.17
N THR A 77 -4.72 -7.69 5.25
CA THR A 77 -5.34 -8.12 3.99
C THR A 77 -4.30 -8.73 3.07
N TRP A 78 -3.11 -8.15 3.02
CA TRP A 78 -1.99 -8.69 2.26
C TRP A 78 -1.53 -10.06 2.76
N GLU A 79 -1.39 -10.24 4.07
CA GLU A 79 -1.01 -11.53 4.69
C GLU A 79 -2.03 -12.63 4.34
N ARG A 80 -3.33 -12.30 4.36
CA ARG A 80 -4.39 -13.23 3.94
C ARG A 80 -4.34 -13.56 2.45
N LEU A 81 -3.93 -12.61 1.61
CA LEU A 81 -3.74 -12.87 0.18
C LEU A 81 -2.51 -13.76 -0.06
N GLN A 82 -1.40 -13.48 0.63
CA GLN A 82 -0.19 -14.29 0.55
C GLN A 82 -0.40 -15.72 1.02
N SER A 83 -1.15 -15.93 2.11
CA SER A 83 -1.45 -17.28 2.61
C SER A 83 -2.31 -18.10 1.63
N ARG A 84 -3.01 -17.43 0.70
CA ARG A 84 -3.75 -18.05 -0.40
C ARG A 84 -2.92 -18.19 -1.69
N GLY A 85 -1.61 -17.94 -1.62
CA GLY A 85 -0.69 -18.07 -2.74
C GLY A 85 -0.60 -16.83 -3.65
N CYS A 86 -1.22 -15.71 -3.29
CA CYS A 86 -1.13 -14.47 -4.07
C CYS A 86 0.26 -13.85 -3.94
N LYS A 87 0.88 -13.53 -5.08
CA LYS A 87 2.16 -12.82 -5.18
C LYS A 87 1.93 -11.36 -5.53
N ALA A 88 2.91 -10.50 -5.26
CA ALA A 88 2.80 -9.06 -5.54
C ALA A 88 2.54 -8.78 -7.04
N LYS A 89 3.18 -9.57 -7.92
CA LYS A 89 2.93 -9.52 -9.35
C LYS A 89 1.49 -9.84 -9.75
N ASP A 90 0.78 -10.69 -9.00
CA ASP A 90 -0.61 -11.08 -9.30
C ASP A 90 -1.59 -9.92 -9.05
N ILE A 91 -1.16 -8.88 -8.34
CA ILE A 91 -1.90 -7.63 -8.14
C ILE A 91 -1.29 -6.47 -8.95
N GLY A 92 -0.35 -6.74 -9.85
CA GLY A 92 0.29 -5.74 -10.70
C GLY A 92 1.44 -4.98 -10.04
N VAL A 93 1.96 -5.47 -8.92
CA VAL A 93 3.11 -4.85 -8.24
C VAL A 93 4.39 -5.59 -8.60
N GLU A 94 5.17 -4.98 -9.47
CA GLU A 94 6.48 -5.47 -9.91
C GLU A 94 7.53 -4.37 -9.73
N TRP A 95 8.66 -4.73 -9.11
CA TRP A 95 9.80 -3.86 -8.90
C TRP A 95 11.02 -4.43 -9.63
N GLU A 96 11.89 -3.56 -10.13
CA GLU A 96 13.21 -3.93 -10.67
C GLU A 96 14.29 -3.89 -9.58
#